data_AF-A0AA40M4N5-F1
#
_entry.id   AF-A0AA40M4N5-F1
#
_cell.length_a   1.000
_cell.length_b   1.000
_cell.length_c   1.000
_cell.angle_alpha   90.00
_cell.angle_beta   90.00
_cell.angle_gamma   90.00
#
_symmetry.space_group_name_H-M   'P 1'
#
loop_
_entity.id
_entity.type
_entity.pdbx_description
1 polymer ?
#
loop_
_entity_poly.entity_id
_entity_poly.type
_entity_poly.pdbx_seq_one_letter_code
_entity_poly.pdbx_strand_id
1 'polypeptide(L)'
;MENIIKRAKEVDRPSIISIIEKYKPFIFKSAHKYNIPGYDFEDLVQHGYLSVIKAIHKYTLGSNSYNGYFINSISLNFKALLKGEIKHFREVPDDKIMDKDDYYDFTLDDEIIAYDEVEKLYKSLNKLEPLEREIINRHYIKTCKI
;
A
#
# COMPACT_ATOMS: atom_id res chain seq x y z
N MET A 1 2.24 16.16 32.97
CA MET A 1 2.38 15.08 31.98
C MET A 1 3.82 14.60 31.84
N GLU A 2 4.80 15.48 31.62
CA GLU A 2 6.23 15.13 31.55
C GLU A 2 6.71 14.22 32.71
N ASN A 3 6.37 14.55 33.95
CA ASN A 3 6.70 13.70 35.11
C ASN A 3 6.07 12.29 35.05
N ILE A 4 4.88 12.16 34.45
CA ILE A 4 4.23 10.86 34.24
C ILE A 4 4.99 10.06 33.19
N ILE A 5 5.40 10.71 32.10
CA ILE A 5 6.22 10.08 31.05
C ILE A 5 7.57 9.63 31.61
N LYS A 6 8.21 10.46 32.47
CA LYS A 6 9.45 10.10 33.15
C LYS A 6 9.30 8.81 33.98
N ARG A 7 8.26 8.73 34.82
CA ARG A 7 7.96 7.50 35.59
C ARG A 7 7.63 6.31 34.68
N ALA A 8 6.85 6.53 33.63
CA ALA A 8 6.49 5.47 32.68
C ALA A 8 7.70 4.88 31.96
N LYS A 9 8.73 5.70 31.67
CA LYS A 9 10.02 5.23 31.12
C LYS A 9 10.78 4.32 32.09
N GLU A 10 10.59 4.51 33.40
CA GLU A 10 11.12 3.65 34.47
C GLU A 10 10.24 2.40 34.72
N VAL A 11 9.34 2.08 33.77
CA VAL A 11 8.43 0.90 33.81
C VAL A 11 7.38 0.99 34.94
N ASP A 12 7.08 2.20 35.40
CA ASP A 12 5.95 2.44 36.31
C ASP A 12 4.62 2.14 35.60
N ARG A 13 4.03 0.98 35.90
CA ARG A 13 2.79 0.50 35.27
C ARG A 13 1.63 1.49 35.37
N PRO A 14 1.35 2.12 36.54
CA PRO A 14 0.28 3.12 36.65
C PRO A 14 0.47 4.29 35.68
N SER A 15 1.69 4.80 35.54
CA SER A 15 1.99 5.88 34.60
C SER A 15 1.84 5.44 33.13
N ILE A 16 2.26 4.22 32.78
CA ILE A 16 2.06 3.66 31.43
C ILE A 16 0.57 3.55 31.11
N ILE A 17 -0.22 2.96 32.01
CA ILE A 17 -1.67 2.78 31.84
C ILE A 17 -2.36 4.14 31.69
N SER A 18 -2.00 5.12 32.51
CA SER A 18 -2.54 6.48 32.43
C SER A 18 -2.31 7.13 31.06
N ILE A 19 -1.12 6.93 30.48
CA ILE A 19 -0.79 7.45 29.15
C ILE A 19 -1.56 6.68 28.06
N ILE A 20 -1.66 5.35 28.16
CA ILE A 20 -2.42 4.52 27.23
C ILE A 20 -3.89 4.95 27.19
N GLU A 21 -4.53 5.07 28.36
CA GLU A 21 -5.95 5.48 28.44
C GLU A 21 -6.17 6.87 27.85
N LYS A 22 -5.22 7.80 28.00
CA LYS A 22 -5.30 9.12 27.35
C LYS A 22 -5.37 9.03 25.83
N TYR A 23 -4.60 8.15 25.20
CA TYR A 23 -4.55 8.04 23.73
C TYR A 23 -5.50 7.00 23.16
N LYS A 24 -6.13 6.18 24.00
CA LYS A 24 -7.10 5.14 23.62
C LYS A 24 -8.20 5.63 22.67
N PRO A 25 -8.86 6.80 22.87
CA PRO A 25 -9.84 7.29 21.91
C PRO A 25 -9.26 7.56 20.52
N PHE A 26 -8.03 8.08 20.46
CA PHE A 26 -7.34 8.34 19.19
C PHE A 26 -6.90 7.04 18.51
N ILE A 27 -6.48 6.04 19.29
CA ILE A 27 -6.18 4.69 18.79
C ILE A 27 -7.43 4.08 18.18
N PHE A 28 -8.57 4.08 18.88
CA PHE A 28 -9.82 3.49 18.38
C PHE A 28 -10.31 4.19 17.12
N LYS A 29 -10.23 5.52 17.09
CA LYS A 29 -10.53 6.32 15.89
C LYS A 29 -9.60 5.95 14.72
N SER A 30 -8.31 5.74 15.00
CA SER A 30 -7.33 5.34 13.97
C SER A 30 -7.61 3.92 13.48
N ALA A 31 -7.82 2.96 14.39
CA ALA A 31 -8.12 1.58 14.04
C ALA A 31 -9.38 1.45 13.16
N HIS A 32 -10.45 2.21 13.46
CA HIS A 32 -11.64 2.24 12.58
C HIS A 32 -11.37 2.88 11.20
N LYS A 33 -10.39 3.78 11.09
CA LYS A 33 -10.10 4.50 9.86
C LYS A 33 -9.32 3.65 8.85
N TYR A 34 -8.45 2.76 9.31
CA TYR A 34 -7.60 1.96 8.45
C TYR A 34 -8.25 0.59 8.21
N ASN A 35 -8.30 0.17 6.95
CA ASN A 35 -8.62 -1.20 6.57
C ASN A 35 -7.33 -1.84 6.04
N ILE A 36 -6.74 -2.75 6.80
CA ILE A 36 -5.46 -3.38 6.49
C ILE A 36 -5.72 -4.88 6.34
N PRO A 37 -5.47 -5.47 5.15
CA PRO A 37 -5.66 -6.91 4.93
C PRO A 37 -4.92 -7.74 5.98
N GLY A 38 -5.56 -8.78 6.50
CA GLY A 38 -4.97 -9.67 7.51
C GLY A 38 -4.97 -9.15 8.95
N TYR A 39 -5.53 -7.95 9.19
CA TYR A 39 -5.70 -7.39 10.53
C TYR A 39 -7.17 -7.18 10.85
N ASP A 40 -7.61 -7.65 12.01
CA ASP A 40 -8.91 -7.26 12.56
C ASP A 40 -8.82 -5.96 13.38
N PHE A 41 -9.96 -5.49 13.88
CA PHE A 41 -10.01 -4.25 14.64
C PHE A 41 -9.18 -4.33 15.93
N GLU A 42 -9.25 -5.46 16.61
CA GLU A 42 -8.53 -5.76 17.85
C GLU A 42 -7.01 -5.76 17.63
N ASP A 43 -6.52 -6.32 16.53
CA ASP A 43 -5.11 -6.31 16.13
C ASP A 43 -4.63 -4.87 15.89
N LEU A 44 -5.42 -4.08 15.17
CA LEU A 44 -5.14 -2.67 14.91
C LEU A 44 -5.09 -1.86 16.21
N VAL A 45 -5.99 -2.13 17.15
CA VAL A 45 -5.98 -1.52 18.49
C VAL A 45 -4.71 -1.90 19.25
N GLN A 46 -4.30 -3.16 19.23
CA GLN A 46 -3.06 -3.62 19.88
C GLN A 46 -1.83 -2.92 19.31
N HIS A 47 -1.75 -2.78 17.98
CA HIS A 47 -0.68 -2.02 17.32
C HIS A 47 -0.67 -0.55 17.75
N GLY A 48 -1.85 0.06 17.90
CA GLY A 48 -1.99 1.40 18.47
C GLY A 48 -1.42 1.49 19.89
N TYR A 49 -1.74 0.57 20.79
CA TYR A 49 -1.18 0.56 22.14
C TYR A 49 0.34 0.36 22.13
N LEU A 50 0.83 -0.56 21.31
CA LEU A 50 2.26 -0.82 21.16
C LEU A 50 3.01 0.44 20.69
N SER A 51 2.40 1.23 19.80
CA SER A 51 2.98 2.49 19.34
C SER A 51 3.11 3.54 20.47
N VAL A 52 2.15 3.60 21.40
CA VAL A 52 2.23 4.46 22.58
C VAL A 52 3.35 4.02 23.51
N ILE A 53 3.46 2.72 23.79
CA ILE A 53 4.55 2.18 24.64
C ILE A 53 5.91 2.48 24.02
N LYS A 54 6.07 2.26 22.71
CA LYS A 54 7.29 2.62 21.97
C LYS A 54 7.58 4.13 22.06
N ALA A 55 6.55 4.98 21.96
CA ALA A 55 6.69 6.42 22.09
C ALA A 55 7.14 6.85 23.49
N ILE A 56 6.62 6.23 24.56
CA ILE A 56 7.08 6.47 25.95
C ILE A 56 8.59 6.25 26.03
N HIS A 57 9.08 5.11 25.55
CA HIS A 57 10.50 4.79 25.64
C HIS A 57 11.37 5.73 24.79
N LYS A 58 10.93 6.08 23.58
CA LYS A 58 11.72 6.88 22.62
C LYS A 58 11.63 8.39 22.78
N TYR A 59 10.60 8.91 23.44
CA TYR A 59 10.42 10.35 23.61
C TYR A 59 11.54 10.98 24.45
N THR A 60 12.07 12.12 24.02
CA THR A 60 13.07 12.87 24.81
C THR A 60 12.36 13.94 25.63
N LEU A 61 12.56 13.94 26.95
CA LEU A 61 11.95 14.92 27.84
C LEU A 61 12.42 16.33 27.47
N GLY A 62 11.48 17.27 27.36
CA GLY A 62 11.77 18.68 27.05
C GLY A 62 12.16 18.97 25.59
N SER A 63 12.13 17.99 24.68
CA SER A 63 12.53 18.24 23.29
C SER A 63 11.43 18.89 22.44
N ASN A 64 10.25 18.28 22.37
CA ASN A 64 9.12 18.68 21.53
C ASN A 64 7.82 18.52 22.32
N SER A 65 6.67 18.97 21.80
CA SER A 65 5.38 18.67 22.44
C SER A 65 5.16 17.15 22.54
N TYR A 66 5.10 16.62 23.76
CA TYR A 66 4.78 15.21 24.01
C TYR A 66 3.52 14.78 23.25
N ASN A 67 2.50 15.63 23.20
CA ASN A 67 1.23 15.27 22.58
C ASN A 67 1.37 15.06 21.08
N GLY A 68 2.06 15.98 20.41
CA GLY A 68 2.36 15.87 18.98
C GLY A 68 3.22 14.65 18.66
N TYR A 69 4.24 14.38 19.50
CA TYR A 69 5.10 13.22 19.32
C TYR A 69 4.33 11.90 19.37
N PHE A 70 3.46 11.73 20.36
CA PHE A 70 2.67 10.50 20.54
C PHE A 70 1.64 10.32 19.42
N ILE A 71 0.89 11.38 19.07
CA ILE A 71 -0.07 11.34 17.95
C ILE A 71 0.63 10.98 16.64
N ASN A 72 1.80 11.56 16.39
CA ASN A 72 2.60 11.24 15.22
C ASN A 72 3.09 9.79 15.25
N SER A 73 3.56 9.30 16.39
CA SER A 73 4.02 7.91 16.52
C SER A 73 2.92 6.89 16.26
N ILE A 74 1.71 7.15 16.76
CA ILE A 74 0.52 6.30 16.49
C ILE A 74 0.21 6.35 15.00
N SER A 75 0.07 7.55 14.44
CA SER A 75 -0.31 7.73 13.02
C SER A 75 0.70 7.10 12.05
N LEU A 76 1.99 7.21 12.35
CA LEU A 76 3.06 6.61 11.55
C LEU A 76 3.04 5.09 11.62
N ASN A 77 2.69 4.50 12.78
CA ASN A 77 2.60 3.06 12.90
C ASN A 77 1.51 2.49 12.00
N PHE A 78 0.30 3.06 12.00
CA PHE A 78 -0.78 2.64 11.10
C PHE A 78 -0.41 2.78 9.61
N LYS A 79 0.22 3.91 9.23
CA LYS A 79 0.73 4.08 7.85
C LYS A 79 1.78 3.04 7.49
N ALA A 80 2.65 2.67 8.44
CA ALA A 80 3.69 1.67 8.22
C ALA A 80 3.10 0.27 8.03
N LEU A 81 2.08 -0.11 8.80
CA LEU A 81 1.36 -1.37 8.64
C LEU A 81 0.73 -1.46 7.25
N LEU A 82 -0.02 -0.44 6.84
CA LEU A 82 -0.64 -0.41 5.51
C LEU A 82 0.39 -0.48 4.38
N LYS A 83 1.51 0.24 4.53
CA LYS A 83 2.61 0.20 3.55
C LYS A 83 3.29 -1.17 3.49
N GLY A 84 3.39 -1.86 4.63
CA GLY A 84 3.89 -3.23 4.72
C GLY A 84 3.06 -4.17 3.87
N GLU A 85 1.73 -4.15 4.04
CA GLU A 85 0.82 -4.98 3.24
C GLU A 85 0.86 -4.65 1.75
N ILE A 86 0.84 -3.36 1.38
CA ILE A 86 0.96 -2.95 -0.03
C ILE A 86 2.27 -3.47 -0.63
N LYS A 87 3.36 -3.49 0.14
CA LYS A 87 4.64 -4.01 -0.32
C LYS A 87 4.59 -5.53 -0.47
N HIS A 88 4.05 -6.24 0.51
CA HIS A 88 3.87 -7.70 0.44
C HIS A 88 3.04 -8.10 -0.78
N PHE A 89 1.93 -7.41 -1.06
CA PHE A 89 1.10 -7.67 -2.23
C PHE A 89 1.80 -7.40 -3.57
N ARG A 90 2.79 -6.50 -3.62
CA ARG A 90 3.60 -6.27 -4.83
C ARG A 90 4.70 -7.31 -5.03
N GLU A 91 5.22 -7.86 -3.93
CA GLU A 91 6.36 -8.78 -3.94
C GLU A 91 5.92 -10.24 -4.08
N VAL A 92 4.71 -10.57 -3.63
CA VAL A 92 4.11 -11.90 -3.79
C VAL A 92 3.19 -11.87 -5.01
N PRO A 93 3.49 -12.65 -6.07
CA PRO A 93 2.55 -12.85 -7.17
C PRO A 93 1.22 -13.32 -6.60
N ASP A 94 0.11 -12.68 -6.98
CA ASP A 94 -1.21 -13.06 -6.52
C ASP A 94 -1.48 -14.51 -6.99
N ASP A 95 -1.54 -15.46 -6.05
CA ASP A 95 -1.76 -16.89 -6.34
C ASP A 95 -3.08 -17.13 -7.09
N LYS A 96 -3.97 -16.13 -7.10
CA LYS A 96 -5.23 -16.09 -7.84
C LYS A 96 -5.17 -15.35 -9.18
N ILE A 97 -3.98 -15.01 -9.70
CA ILE A 97 -3.85 -14.45 -11.06
C ILE A 97 -4.50 -15.38 -12.10
N MET A 98 -4.44 -16.70 -11.88
CA MET A 98 -5.09 -17.67 -12.76
C MET A 98 -6.59 -17.84 -12.50
N ASP A 99 -7.09 -17.45 -11.33
CA ASP A 99 -8.50 -17.56 -10.91
C ASP A 99 -9.28 -16.24 -11.09
N LYS A 100 -8.60 -15.15 -11.46
CA LYS A 100 -9.27 -13.96 -11.97
C LYS A 100 -9.77 -14.29 -13.37
N ASP A 101 -11.09 -14.43 -13.50
CA ASP A 101 -11.84 -14.29 -14.75
C ASP A 101 -11.68 -12.87 -15.35
N ASP A 102 -10.47 -12.30 -15.36
CA ASP A 102 -10.10 -11.17 -16.23
C ASP A 102 -9.91 -11.69 -17.67
N TYR A 103 -10.75 -12.64 -18.09
CA TYR A 103 -10.93 -12.95 -19.50
C TYR A 103 -11.62 -11.73 -20.10
N TYR A 104 -10.81 -10.85 -20.67
CA TYR A 104 -11.31 -9.76 -21.51
C TYR A 104 -12.15 -10.39 -22.62
N ASP A 105 -13.46 -10.39 -22.44
CA ASP A 105 -14.37 -10.96 -23.41
C ASP A 105 -14.42 -9.97 -24.58
N PHE A 106 -13.77 -10.33 -25.68
CA PHE A 106 -13.60 -9.48 -26.85
C PHE A 106 -14.99 -9.07 -27.36
N THR A 107 -15.34 -7.80 -27.18
CA THR A 107 -16.65 -7.28 -27.58
C THR A 107 -16.67 -6.93 -29.06
N LEU A 108 -17.87 -6.73 -29.62
CA LEU A 108 -18.02 -6.24 -31.01
C LEU A 108 -17.30 -4.89 -31.22
N ASP A 109 -17.35 -4.01 -30.22
CA ASP A 109 -16.67 -2.71 -30.29
C ASP A 109 -15.14 -2.89 -30.33
N ASP A 110 -14.60 -3.89 -29.62
CA ASP A 110 -13.18 -4.22 -29.66
C ASP A 110 -12.74 -4.74 -31.03
N GLU A 111 -13.58 -5.52 -31.70
CA GLU A 111 -13.32 -5.99 -33.06
C GLU A 111 -13.26 -4.82 -34.05
N ILE A 112 -14.18 -3.86 -33.92
CA ILE A 112 -14.20 -2.64 -34.74
C ILE A 112 -12.94 -1.81 -34.48
N ILE A 113 -12.57 -1.61 -33.21
CA ILE A 113 -11.35 -0.88 -32.84
C ILE A 113 -10.11 -1.58 -33.39
N ALA A 114 -10.03 -2.91 -33.26
CA ALA A 114 -8.93 -3.70 -33.78
C ALA A 114 -8.81 -3.58 -35.31
N TYR A 115 -9.93 -3.59 -36.03
CA TYR A 115 -9.94 -3.39 -37.48
C TYR A 115 -9.39 -2.02 -37.87
N ASP A 116 -9.86 -0.95 -37.23
CA ASP A 116 -9.41 0.42 -37.48
C ASP A 116 -7.91 0.60 -37.18
N GLU A 117 -7.41 0.01 -36.08
CA GLU A 117 -5.99 0.07 -35.73
C GLU A 117 -5.11 -0.72 -36.68
N VAL A 118 -5.56 -1.90 -37.14
CA VAL A 118 -4.86 -2.69 -38.16
C VAL A 118 -4.80 -1.91 -39.48
N GLU A 119 -5.87 -1.21 -39.87
CA GLU A 119 -5.90 -0.40 -41.08
C GLU A 119 -4.89 0.77 -40.98
N LYS A 120 -4.85 1.48 -39.84
CA LYS A 120 -3.86 2.53 -39.57
C LYS A 120 -2.42 2.01 -39.59
N LEU A 121 -2.20 0.82 -39.02
CA LEU A 121 -0.90 0.15 -39.05
C LEU A 121 -0.45 -0.10 -40.49
N TYR A 122 -1.29 -0.72 -41.33
CA TYR A 122 -0.94 -0.98 -42.73
C TYR A 122 -0.72 0.30 -43.53
N LYS A 123 -1.53 1.35 -43.32
CA LYS A 123 -1.31 2.68 -43.91
C LYS A 123 0.05 3.26 -43.53
N SER A 124 0.51 3.03 -42.31
CA SER A 124 1.81 3.51 -41.82
C SER A 124 2.97 2.65 -42.34
N LEU A 125 2.82 1.32 -42.34
CA LEU A 125 3.80 0.39 -42.91
C LEU A 125 4.02 0.62 -44.41
N ASN A 126 2.99 1.04 -45.14
CA ASN A 126 3.11 1.37 -46.56
C ASN A 126 3.92 2.67 -46.83
N LYS A 127 4.18 3.49 -45.81
CA LYS A 127 5.03 4.70 -45.92
C LYS A 127 6.50 4.43 -45.63
N LEU A 128 6.84 3.26 -45.10
CA LEU A 128 8.21 2.87 -44.78
C LEU A 128 8.96 2.42 -46.02
N GLU A 129 10.28 2.50 -45.97
CA GLU A 129 11.14 1.96 -47.01
C GLU A 129 11.03 0.42 -47.05
N PRO A 130 11.22 -0.21 -48.23
CA PRO A 130 11.06 -1.66 -48.39
C PRO A 130 11.86 -2.48 -47.36
N LEU A 131 13.07 -2.04 -47.03
CA LEU A 131 13.95 -2.70 -46.07
C LEU A 131 13.43 -2.61 -44.62
N GLU A 132 12.95 -1.43 -44.21
CA GLU A 132 12.39 -1.21 -42.87
C GLU A 132 11.13 -2.05 -42.67
N ARG A 133 10.27 -2.09 -43.69
CA ARG A 133 9.06 -2.91 -43.71
C ARG A 133 9.39 -4.40 -43.65
N GLU A 134 10.44 -4.85 -44.33
CA GLU A 134 10.87 -6.26 -44.28
C GLU A 134 11.31 -6.68 -42.88
N ILE A 135 12.10 -5.84 -42.20
CA ILE A 135 12.58 -6.09 -40.83
C ILE A 135 11.39 -6.25 -39.87
N ILE A 136 10.43 -5.32 -39.93
CA ILE A 136 9.24 -5.37 -39.07
C ILE A 136 8.41 -6.63 -39.34
N ASN A 137 8.15 -6.93 -40.63
CA ASN A 137 7.39 -8.12 -41.02
C ASN A 137 8.05 -9.41 -40.53
N ARG A 138 9.38 -9.50 -40.62
CA ARG A 138 10.12 -10.69 -40.22
C ARG A 138 10.05 -10.92 -38.72
N HIS A 139 10.25 -9.88 -37.91
CA HIS A 139 10.37 -10.02 -36.46
C HIS A 139 9.03 -10.07 -35.73
N TYR A 140 8.05 -9.25 -36.15
CA TYR A 140 6.82 -9.07 -35.40
C TYR A 140 5.60 -9.78 -36.00
N ILE A 141 5.57 -9.98 -37.32
CA ILE A 141 4.39 -10.56 -38.00
C ILE A 141 4.59 -12.04 -38.31
N LYS A 142 5.73 -12.43 -38.88
CA LYS A 142 5.98 -13.83 -39.29
C LYS A 142 6.51 -14.75 -38.19
N THR A 143 7.14 -14.23 -37.14
CA THR A 143 7.69 -15.06 -36.04
C THR A 143 6.61 -15.62 -35.12
N CYS A 144 5.41 -15.04 -35.10
CA CYS A 144 4.27 -15.59 -34.37
C CYS A 144 3.68 -16.78 -35.14
N LYS A 145 4.26 -17.96 -34.93
CA LYS A 145 3.50 -19.21 -35.07
C LYS A 145 2.62 -19.32 -33.81
N ILE A 146 1.32 -19.13 -33.98
CA ILE A 146 0.29 -19.59 -33.05
C ILE A 146 0.20 -21.12 -33.20
#